data_AF-A0A938FYF1-F1
#
_entry.id   AF-A0A938FYF1-F1
#
_cell.length_a   1.000
_cell.length_b   1.000
_cell.length_c   1.000
_cell.angle_alpha   90.00
_cell.angle_beta   90.00
_cell.angle_gamma   90.00
#
_symmetry.space_group_name_H-M   'P 1'
#
loop_
_entity.id
_entity.type
_entity.pdbx_description
1 polymer ?
#
loop_
_entity_poly.entity_id
_entity_poly.type
_entity_poly.pdbx_seq_one_letter_code
_entity_poly.pdbx_strand_id
1 'polypeptide(L)' 'MATIFAQGAQIEHSKFGLGTVMSSSEERIVIKFDDHGEKKFITPMVLGSLKKSDRQPPVEKRATRRRSKAVQTSVS' A
#
# COMPACT_ATOMS: atom_id res chain seq x y z
N MET A 1 21.94 2.86 5.47
CA MET A 1 20.94 3.90 5.18
C MET A 1 19.64 3.48 5.84
N ALA A 2 19.25 4.13 6.94
CA ALA A 2 18.04 3.78 7.67
C ALA A 2 16.83 4.49 7.03
N THR A 3 15.90 3.74 6.47
CA THR A 3 14.64 4.28 5.94
C THR A 3 13.58 4.28 7.04
N ILE A 4 12.90 5.41 7.24
CA ILE A 4 11.95 5.62 8.36
C ILE A 4 10.71 4.73 8.23
N PHE A 5 10.28 4.50 6.99
CA PHE A 5 9.27 3.52 6.63
C PHE A 5 9.87 2.50 5.68
N ALA A 6 9.45 1.24 5.77
CA ALA A 6 9.82 0.25 4.78
C ALA A 6 8.98 0.43 3.51
N GLN A 7 9.55 0.13 2.34
CA GLN A 7 8.77 0.01 1.12
C GLN A 7 7.70 -1.09 1.29
N GLY A 8 6.48 -0.83 0.84
CA GLY A 8 5.31 -1.68 1.04
C GLY A 8 4.63 -1.52 2.40
N ALA A 9 5.18 -0.73 3.32
CA ALA A 9 4.56 -0.49 4.62
C ALA A 9 3.22 0.24 4.46
N GLN A 10 2.26 -0.13 5.31
CA GLN A 10 0.96 0.52 5.39
C GLN A 10 1.03 1.71 6.34
N ILE A 11 0.60 2.87 5.86
CA ILE A 11 0.55 4.10 6.62
C ILE A 11 -0.85 4.71 6.54
N GLU A 12 -1.17 5.52 7.53
CA GLU A 12 -2.35 6.36 7.53
C GLU A 12 -1.93 7.83 7.59
N HIS A 13 -2.52 8.66 6.74
CA HIS A 13 -2.38 10.09 6.77
C HIS A 13 -3.72 10.73 7.15
N SER A 14 -3.68 11.69 8.07
CA SER A 14 -4.86 12.43 8.57
C SER A 14 -5.81 13.01 7.50
N LYS A 15 -5.31 13.33 6.29
CA LYS A 15 -6.08 13.96 5.20
C LYS A 15 -6.41 13.02 4.06
N PHE A 16 -5.52 12.06 3.77
CA PHE A 16 -5.63 11.17 2.59
C PHE A 16 -6.02 9.74 2.97
N GLY A 17 -6.12 9.44 4.27
CA GLY A 17 -6.45 8.13 4.77
C GLY A 17 -5.30 7.14 4.60
N LEU A 18 -5.66 5.90 4.29
CA LEU A 18 -4.74 4.77 4.23
C LEU A 18 -3.97 4.74 2.92
N GLY A 19 -2.69 4.40 3.00
CA GLY A 19 -1.83 4.30 1.84
C GLY A 19 -0.65 3.38 2.04
N THR A 20 -0.06 2.97 0.91
CA THR A 20 1.10 2.09 0.85
C THR A 20 2.34 2.88 0.47
N VAL A 21 3.42 2.73 1.21
CA VAL A 21 4.72 3.33 0.87
C VAL A 21 5.26 2.67 -0.39
N MET A 22 5.37 3.43 -1.48
CA MET A 22 5.96 2.96 -2.73
C MET A 22 7.48 3.12 -2.73
N SER A 23 7.97 4.21 -2.16
CA SER A 23 9.40 4.48 -2.00
C SER A 23 9.62 5.45 -0.86
N SER A 24 10.70 5.29 -0.11
CA SER A 24 11.04 6.17 1.01
C SER A 24 12.53 6.45 1.05
N SER A 25 12.86 7.73 1.15
CA SER A 25 14.20 8.26 1.39
C SER A 25 14.13 9.32 2.51
N GLU A 26 15.29 9.79 2.96
CA GLU A 26 15.39 10.79 4.02
C GLU A 26 14.78 12.15 3.61
N GLU A 27 14.80 12.47 2.32
CA GLU A 27 14.26 13.73 1.79
C GLU A 27 12.84 13.58 1.23
N ARG A 28 12.55 12.45 0.57
CA ARG A 28 11.31 12.23 -0.19
C ARG A 28 10.68 10.89 0.14
N ILE A 29 9.36 10.88 0.23
CA ILE A 29 8.55 9.66 0.33
C ILE A 29 7.42 9.69 -0.70
N VAL A 30 7.19 8.54 -1.32
CA VAL A 30 6.11 8.31 -2.30
C VAL A 30 5.13 7.32 -1.69
N ILE A 31 3.87 7.72 -1.61
CA ILE A 31 2.81 6.95 -0.97
C ILE A 31 1.65 6.84 -1.94
N LYS A 32 1.15 5.63 -2.18
CA LYS A 32 -0.06 5.37 -2.93
C LYS A 32 -1.22 5.23 -1.96
N PHE A 33 -2.06 6.25 -1.86
CA PHE A 33 -3.29 6.22 -1.06
C PHE A 33 -4.39 5.50 -1.82
N ASP A 34 -5.27 4.80 -1.08
CA ASP A 34 -6.36 4.02 -1.65
C ASP A 34 -7.36 4.93 -2.40
N ASP A 35 -7.76 6.04 -1.79
CA ASP A 35 -8.77 6.95 -2.34
C ASP A 35 -8.19 8.11 -3.17
N HIS A 36 -6.91 8.45 -2.95
CA HIS A 36 -6.27 9.63 -3.54
C HIS A 36 -5.13 9.32 -4.52
N GLY A 37 -4.80 8.04 -4.72
CA GLY A 37 -3.73 7.63 -5.61
C GLY A 37 -2.33 8.01 -5.11
N GLU A 38 -1.37 8.07 -6.02
CA GLU A 38 0.04 8.36 -5.69
C GLU A 38 0.27 9.82 -5.33
N LYS A 39 0.95 10.05 -4.20
CA LYS A 39 1.41 11.36 -3.77
C LYS A 39 2.85 11.32 -3.31
N LYS A 40 3.56 12.42 -3.58
CA LYS A 40 4.96 12.61 -3.21
C LYS A 40 5.07 13.70 -2.16
N PHE A 41 5.81 13.44 -1.11
CA PHE A 41 6.01 14.37 0.00
C PHE A 41 7.48 14.54 0.32
N ILE A 42 7.77 15.62 1.03
CA ILE A 42 9.05 15.81 1.71
C ILE A 42 8.96 15.06 3.04
N THR A 43 9.82 14.05 3.23
CA THR A 43 9.76 13.13 4.38
C THR A 43 9.68 13.86 5.74
N PRO A 44 10.57 14.82 6.07
CA PRO A 44 10.51 15.51 7.36
C PRO A 44 9.25 16.34 7.56
N MET A 45 8.61 16.83 6.49
CA MET A 45 7.38 17.61 6.60
C MET A 45 6.14 16.74 6.83
N VAL A 46 6.10 15.55 6.23
CA VAL A 46 4.93 14.66 6.31
C VAL A 46 5.00 13.72 7.50
N LEU A 47 6.19 13.50 8.08
CA LEU A 47 6.42 12.51 9.14
C LEU A 47 5.45 12.66 10.33
N GLY A 48 5.18 13.89 10.79
CA GLY A 48 4.23 14.15 11.89
C GLY A 48 2.77 13.87 11.54
N SER A 49 2.44 13.75 10.25
CA SER A 49 1.09 13.41 9.75
C SER A 49 0.94 11.93 9.36
N LEU A 50 2.01 11.14 9.41
CA LEU A 50 2.01 9.72 9.07
C LEU A 50 1.95 8.86 10.34
N LYS A 51 1.01 7.92 10.38
CA LYS A 51 0.94 6.87 11.40
C LYS A 51 1.20 5.52 10.74
N LYS A 52 1.93 4.64 11.44
CA LYS A 52 2.02 3.22 11.04
C LYS A 52 0.64 2.59 11.25
N SER A 53 0.12 1.94 10.22
CA SER A 53 -1.14 1.24 10.32
C SER A 53 -0.88 -0.27 10.41
N ASP A 54 -1.57 -0.95 11.34
CA ASP A 54 -1.61 -2.41 11.43
C ASP A 54 -2.58 -3.05 10.43
N ARG A 55 -3.23 -2.24 9.59
CA ARG A 55 -3.97 -2.78 8.46
C ARG A 55 -2.98 -3.61 7.66
N GLN A 56 -3.18 -4.92 7.58
CA GLN A 56 -2.49 -5.72 6.59
C GLN A 56 -2.78 -5.06 5.23
N PRO A 57 -1.78 -4.91 4.33
CA PRO A 57 -2.06 -4.50 2.97
C PRO A 57 -3.28 -5.31 2.53
N PRO A 58 -4.34 -4.69 1.96
CA PRO A 58 -5.44 -5.47 1.41
C PRO A 58 -4.76 -6.50 0.56
N VAL A 59 -4.93 -7.78 0.92
CA VAL A 59 -4.18 -8.86 0.33
C VAL A 59 -4.40 -8.73 -1.17
N GLU A 60 -3.50 -8.03 -1.87
CA GLU A 60 -3.26 -8.20 -3.28
C GLU A 60 -3.10 -9.67 -3.31
N LYS A 61 -4.13 -10.35 -3.83
CA LYS A 61 -4.27 -11.78 -3.77
C LYS A 61 -2.89 -12.33 -4.06
N ARG A 62 -2.13 -12.68 -3.01
CA ARG A 62 -1.19 -13.77 -3.06
C ARG A 62 -2.10 -14.76 -3.69
N ALA A 63 -1.82 -15.08 -4.95
CA ALA A 63 -2.55 -16.05 -5.68
C ALA A 63 -2.35 -17.32 -4.85
N THR A 64 -3.18 -17.50 -3.81
CA THR A 64 -3.90 -18.70 -3.58
C THR A 64 -4.38 -19.03 -4.96
N ARG A 65 -3.57 -19.87 -5.59
CA ARG A 65 -3.91 -21.00 -6.43
C ARG A 65 -5.33 -21.51 -6.13
N ARG A 66 -6.34 -20.65 -6.18
CA ARG A 66 -7.74 -20.95 -6.40
C ARG A 66 -7.84 -21.02 -7.91
N ARG A 67 -7.34 -22.14 -8.42
CA ARG A 67 -7.89 -22.72 -9.64
C ARG A 67 -9.28 -23.24 -9.27
N SER A 68 -10.23 -22.35 -9.01
CA SER A 68 -11.64 -22.66 -9.17
C SER A 68 -12.00 -22.24 -10.58
N LYS A 69 -11.55 -23.04 -11.56
CA LYS A 69 -12.14 -23.02 -12.89
C LYS A 69 -13.33 -23.96 -12.83
N ALA A 70 -14.45 -23.44 -12.36
CA ALA A 70 -15.75 -24.01 -12.66
C ALA A 70 -16.36 -23.16 -13.77
N VAL A 71 -16.07 -23.51 -15.03
CA VAL A 71 -16.90 -23.18 -16.20
C VAL A 71 -16.74 -24.31 -17.22
N GLN A 72 -17.80 -25.12 -17.29
CA GLN A 72 -18.45 -25.74 -18.45
C GLN A 72 -17.70 -26.75 -19.33
N THR A 73 -18.32 -27.94 -19.47
CA THR A 73 -18.56 -28.68 -20.73
C THR A 73 -19.65 -29.72 -20.37
N SER A 74 -20.93 -29.38 -20.54
CA SER A 74 -21.76 -29.70 -21.72
C SER A 74 -21.82 -31.20 -22.06
N VAL A 75 -23.01 -31.76 -21.86
CA VAL A 75 -23.68 -32.83 -22.62
C VAL A 75 -22.95 -33.32 -23.87
N SER A 76 -22.71 -34.64 -23.93
CA SER A 76 -23.10 -35.57 -25.00
C SER A 76 -22.72 -37.00 -24.63
#